data_AF-A0A2G5TWN8-F1
#
_entry.id   AF-A0A2G5TWN8-F1
#
_cell.length_a   1.000
_cell.length_b   1.000
_cell.length_c   1.000
_cell.angle_alpha   90.00
_cell.angle_beta   90.00
_cell.angle_gamma   90.00
#
_symmetry.space_group_name_H-M   'P 1'
#
loop_
_entity.id
_entity.type
_entity.pdbx_description
1 polymer ?
#
loop_
_entity_poly.entity_id
_entity_poly.type
_entity_poly.pdbx_seq_one_letter_code
_entity_poly.pdbx_strand_id
1 'polypeptide(L)'
;MMEHICEVFRSPIRYIDIFEESLIEWIINVQPKIRYVWIRDNVIISVESMNRISKIFSATERFGLESVAIDEDFQYTEPIPCPAISIYNSSWITLSSILNGNNSIIRLYDSKLTPKDINTILKEWQMGTKLRNLEYLKIEISTDLDVLEDFKDLNLTVEVVNDRRPVTA
;
A
#
# COMPACT_ATOMS: atom_id res chain seq x y z
N MET A 1 -7.87 -10.33 -27.90
CA MET A 1 -6.95 -9.24 -28.31
C MET A 1 -5.69 -9.21 -27.44
N MET A 2 -5.81 -9.29 -26.10
CA MET A 2 -4.65 -9.31 -25.18
C MET A 2 -3.73 -10.54 -25.31
N GLU A 3 -4.27 -11.74 -25.54
CA GLU A 3 -3.48 -12.98 -25.77
C GLU A 3 -2.45 -12.82 -26.90
N HIS A 4 -2.79 -12.05 -27.93
CA HIS A 4 -1.90 -11.85 -29.07
C HIS A 4 -0.77 -10.86 -28.77
N ILE A 5 -0.89 -9.96 -27.79
CA ILE A 5 0.15 -8.94 -27.52
C ILE A 5 1.43 -9.62 -27.01
N CYS A 6 1.32 -10.55 -26.07
CA CYS A 6 2.50 -11.24 -25.54
C CYS A 6 3.15 -12.16 -26.58
N GLU A 7 2.32 -12.83 -27.39
CA GLU A 7 2.79 -13.70 -28.47
C GLU A 7 3.46 -12.93 -29.62
N VAL A 8 2.92 -11.76 -29.98
CA VAL A 8 3.40 -10.91 -31.08
C VAL A 8 4.69 -10.19 -30.69
N PHE A 9 4.75 -9.59 -29.51
CA PHE A 9 5.90 -8.77 -29.11
C PHE A 9 7.02 -9.58 -28.43
N ARG A 10 6.75 -10.83 -28.00
CA ARG A 10 7.70 -11.72 -27.29
C ARG A 10 8.47 -11.03 -26.15
N SER A 11 7.85 -10.04 -25.52
CA SER A 11 8.46 -9.23 -24.48
C SER A 11 7.71 -9.42 -23.17
N PRO A 12 8.41 -9.55 -22.04
CA PRO A 12 7.77 -9.64 -20.75
C PRO A 12 7.01 -8.33 -20.44
N ILE A 13 5.83 -8.47 -19.84
CA ILE A 13 5.04 -7.33 -19.37
C ILE A 13 5.75 -6.73 -18.15
N ARG A 14 6.13 -5.46 -18.23
CA ARG A 14 6.72 -4.75 -17.10
C ARG A 14 5.64 -4.16 -16.20
N TYR A 15 4.62 -3.56 -16.80
CA TYR A 15 3.54 -2.81 -16.14
C TYR A 15 2.19 -3.24 -16.70
N ILE A 16 1.20 -3.38 -15.83
CA ILE A 16 -0.20 -3.61 -16.24
C ILE A 16 -1.16 -2.85 -15.32
N ASP A 17 -2.15 -2.20 -15.94
CA ASP A 17 -3.37 -1.72 -15.30
C ASP A 17 -4.46 -2.78 -15.49
N ILE A 18 -5.04 -3.24 -14.39
CA ILE A 18 -6.13 -4.22 -14.35
C ILE A 18 -7.42 -3.48 -14.05
N PHE A 19 -8.37 -3.54 -14.99
CA PHE A 19 -9.68 -2.87 -14.91
C PHE A 19 -10.86 -3.85 -14.90
N GLU A 20 -10.59 -5.16 -14.95
CA GLU A 20 -11.59 -6.22 -14.86
C GLU A 20 -10.97 -7.49 -14.25
N GLU A 21 -11.77 -8.31 -13.57
CA GLU A 21 -11.28 -9.49 -12.84
C GLU A 21 -10.71 -10.57 -13.78
N SER A 22 -11.25 -10.70 -14.99
CA SER A 22 -10.74 -11.65 -16.00
C SER A 22 -9.27 -11.42 -16.37
N LEU A 23 -8.78 -10.18 -16.27
CA LEU A 23 -7.37 -9.87 -16.52
C LEU A 23 -6.43 -10.41 -15.44
N ILE A 24 -6.93 -10.62 -14.22
CA ILE A 24 -6.15 -11.23 -13.12
C ILE A 24 -5.80 -12.67 -13.49
N GLU A 25 -6.78 -13.45 -13.93
CA GLU A 25 -6.56 -14.85 -14.33
C GLU A 25 -5.69 -14.93 -15.58
N TRP A 26 -5.93 -14.06 -16.57
CA TRP A 26 -5.11 -14.00 -17.76
C TRP A 26 -3.65 -13.70 -17.42
N ILE A 27 -3.38 -12.69 -16.58
CA ILE A 27 -2.00 -12.30 -16.31
C ILE A 27 -1.24 -13.32 -15.45
N ILE A 28 -1.93 -13.96 -14.49
CA ILE A 28 -1.36 -15.06 -13.69
C ILE A 28 -0.89 -16.20 -14.60
N ASN A 29 -1.66 -16.52 -15.64
CA ASN A 29 -1.34 -17.58 -16.59
C ASN A 29 -0.24 -17.19 -17.59
N VAL A 30 -0.18 -15.92 -17.99
CA VAL A 30 0.78 -15.45 -19.01
C VAL A 30 2.16 -15.20 -18.43
N GLN A 31 2.25 -14.58 -17.26
CA GLN A 31 3.54 -14.21 -16.68
C GLN A 31 3.55 -14.31 -15.16
N PRO A 32 4.34 -15.23 -14.57
CA PRO A 32 4.33 -15.44 -13.12
C PRO A 32 4.97 -14.29 -12.35
N LYS A 33 5.73 -13.40 -13.01
CA LYS A 33 6.43 -12.28 -12.37
C LYS A 33 6.23 -10.98 -13.14
N ILE A 34 5.55 -10.01 -12.57
CA ILE A 34 5.30 -8.69 -13.19
C ILE A 34 5.89 -7.64 -12.26
N ARG A 35 6.63 -6.67 -12.78
CA ARG A 35 7.31 -5.71 -11.88
C ARG A 35 6.33 -4.72 -11.26
N TYR A 36 5.38 -4.23 -12.05
CA TYR A 36 4.43 -3.20 -11.65
C TYR A 36 3.01 -3.65 -11.98
N VAL A 37 2.15 -3.72 -10.98
CA VAL A 37 0.74 -4.06 -11.16
C VAL A 37 -0.09 -2.99 -10.47
N TRP A 38 -1.10 -2.49 -11.17
CA TRP A 38 -2.07 -1.56 -10.62
C TRP A 38 -3.47 -2.11 -10.87
N ILE A 39 -4.28 -2.20 -9.82
CA ILE A 39 -5.66 -2.67 -9.91
C ILE A 39 -6.58 -1.48 -9.69
N ARG A 40 -7.48 -1.24 -10.65
CA ARG A 40 -8.45 -0.15 -10.61
C ARG A 40 -9.61 -0.45 -9.68
N ASP A 41 -10.33 0.60 -9.31
CA ASP A 41 -11.52 0.50 -8.46
C ASP A 41 -12.57 -0.46 -9.05
N ASN A 42 -13.35 -1.09 -8.17
CA ASN A 42 -14.41 -2.04 -8.49
C ASN A 42 -13.97 -3.34 -9.20
N VAL A 43 -12.65 -3.60 -9.31
CA VAL A 43 -12.13 -4.88 -9.79
C VAL A 43 -12.14 -5.92 -8.69
N ILE A 44 -11.78 -5.52 -7.47
CA ILE A 44 -11.82 -6.39 -6.30
C ILE A 44 -13.14 -6.17 -5.57
N ILE A 45 -14.05 -7.12 -5.78
CA ILE A 45 -15.39 -7.09 -5.17
C ILE A 45 -15.62 -8.21 -4.16
N SER A 46 -14.63 -9.09 -3.96
CA SER A 46 -14.77 -10.22 -3.04
C SER A 46 -13.46 -10.62 -2.37
N VAL A 47 -13.58 -11.33 -1.24
CA VAL A 47 -12.44 -11.98 -0.56
C VAL A 47 -11.78 -13.03 -1.46
N GLU A 48 -12.54 -13.69 -2.33
CA GLU A 48 -12.00 -14.65 -3.29
C GLU A 48 -11.07 -13.97 -4.29
N SER A 49 -11.47 -12.81 -4.83
CA SER A 49 -10.66 -11.99 -5.73
C SER A 49 -9.37 -11.54 -5.03
N MET A 50 -9.44 -11.10 -3.77
CA MET A 50 -8.26 -10.77 -2.96
C MET A 50 -7.29 -11.96 -2.83
N ASN A 51 -7.81 -13.16 -2.56
CA ASN A 51 -7.00 -14.36 -2.45
C ASN A 51 -6.30 -14.72 -3.77
N ARG A 52 -6.97 -14.54 -4.92
CA ARG A 52 -6.37 -14.76 -6.24
C ARG A 52 -5.20 -13.81 -6.50
N ILE A 53 -5.37 -12.54 -6.15
CA ILE A 53 -4.36 -11.49 -6.37
C ILE A 53 -3.15 -11.65 -5.43
N SER A 54 -3.32 -12.30 -4.27
CA SER A 54 -2.18 -12.58 -3.36
C SER A 54 -1.00 -13.28 -4.06
N LYS A 55 -1.28 -14.12 -5.08
CA LYS A 55 -0.27 -14.77 -5.91
C LYS A 55 0.57 -13.75 -6.69
N ILE A 56 -0.09 -12.72 -7.22
CA ILE A 56 0.55 -11.63 -7.96
C ILE A 56 1.48 -10.83 -7.03
N PHE A 57 1.04 -10.52 -5.80
CA PHE A 57 1.82 -9.72 -4.84
C PHE A 57 3.22 -10.28 -4.64
N SER A 58 3.32 -11.60 -4.41
CA SER A 58 4.58 -12.29 -4.10
C SER A 58 5.67 -12.13 -5.17
N ALA A 59 5.26 -11.91 -6.41
CA ALA A 59 6.15 -11.80 -7.56
C ALA A 59 6.36 -10.35 -8.02
N THR A 60 5.68 -9.40 -7.38
CA THR A 60 5.60 -8.01 -7.83
C THR A 60 6.52 -7.09 -7.04
N GLU A 61 7.24 -6.21 -7.74
CA GLU A 61 8.13 -5.23 -7.11
C GLU A 61 7.35 -4.02 -6.57
N ARG A 62 6.30 -3.59 -7.30
CA ARG A 62 5.39 -2.53 -6.89
C ARG A 62 3.94 -2.86 -7.20
N PHE A 63 3.10 -2.75 -6.18
CA PHE A 63 1.69 -3.03 -6.25
C PHE A 63 0.87 -1.79 -5.91
N GLY A 64 -0.08 -1.47 -6.79
CA GLY A 64 -1.09 -0.45 -6.59
C GLY A 64 -2.48 -1.05 -6.54
N LEU A 65 -3.30 -0.59 -5.61
CA LEU A 65 -4.67 -1.00 -5.47
C LEU A 65 -5.55 0.22 -5.24
N GLU A 66 -6.47 0.44 -6.17
CA GLU A 66 -7.62 1.29 -5.94
C GLU A 66 -8.71 0.51 -5.20
N SER A 67 -9.63 1.27 -4.63
CA SER A 67 -10.74 0.87 -3.78
C SER A 67 -11.30 -0.55 -3.96
N VAL A 68 -11.62 -1.15 -2.82
CA VAL A 68 -12.09 -2.52 -2.67
C VAL A 68 -13.56 -2.49 -2.26
N ALA A 69 -14.45 -3.01 -3.10
CA ALA A 69 -15.88 -3.08 -2.83
C ALA A 69 -16.25 -4.45 -2.23
N ILE A 70 -15.71 -4.79 -1.06
CA ILE A 70 -15.97 -6.08 -0.41
C ILE A 70 -17.04 -5.95 0.67
N ASP A 71 -16.82 -5.11 1.68
CA ASP A 71 -17.69 -4.88 2.84
C ASP A 71 -17.09 -3.70 3.65
N GLU A 72 -17.90 -2.92 4.37
CA GLU A 72 -17.42 -1.88 5.30
C GLU A 72 -16.63 -2.47 6.50
N ASP A 73 -16.93 -3.72 6.85
CA ASP A 73 -16.32 -4.48 7.96
C ASP A 73 -15.15 -5.37 7.50
N PHE A 74 -14.81 -5.37 6.21
CA PHE A 74 -13.70 -6.17 5.71
C PHE A 74 -12.37 -5.70 6.33
N GLN A 75 -11.57 -6.66 6.81
CA GLN A 75 -10.24 -6.42 7.33
C GLN A 75 -9.25 -7.46 6.79
N TYR A 76 -8.06 -7.00 6.43
CA TYR A 76 -6.97 -7.85 5.99
C TYR A 76 -5.83 -7.80 7.00
N THR A 77 -5.56 -8.96 7.61
CA THR A 77 -4.59 -9.12 8.70
C THR A 77 -3.25 -9.66 8.24
N GLU A 78 -3.21 -10.28 7.06
CA GLU A 78 -1.99 -10.82 6.49
C GLU A 78 -1.11 -9.70 5.90
N PRO A 79 0.22 -9.82 5.98
CA PRO A 79 1.10 -8.86 5.33
C PRO A 79 1.00 -8.99 3.81
N ILE A 80 0.93 -7.86 3.11
CA ILE A 80 0.97 -7.84 1.64
C ILE A 80 2.42 -8.10 1.19
N PRO A 81 2.72 -9.23 0.51
CA PRO A 81 4.08 -9.66 0.24
C PRO A 81 4.67 -8.95 -1.00
N CYS A 82 4.68 -7.61 -0.98
CA CYS A 82 5.20 -6.77 -2.06
C CYS A 82 6.11 -5.66 -1.49
N PRO A 83 7.33 -5.42 -2.01
CA PRO A 83 8.23 -4.42 -1.46
C PRO A 83 7.66 -3.00 -1.46
N ALA A 84 6.88 -2.61 -2.47
CA ALA A 84 6.31 -1.28 -2.56
C ALA A 84 4.80 -1.34 -2.79
N ILE A 85 4.01 -0.87 -1.83
CA ILE A 85 2.55 -0.87 -1.91
C ILE A 85 1.99 0.55 -1.97
N SER A 86 0.90 0.72 -2.71
CA SER A 86 0.11 1.96 -2.72
C SER A 86 -1.36 1.59 -2.77
N ILE A 87 -2.09 1.85 -1.69
CA ILE A 87 -3.46 1.36 -1.48
C ILE A 87 -4.37 2.55 -1.21
N TYR A 88 -5.35 2.75 -2.08
CA TYR A 88 -6.44 3.70 -1.90
C TYR A 88 -7.61 3.03 -1.20
N ASN A 89 -8.42 3.81 -0.45
CA ASN A 89 -9.45 3.27 0.43
C ASN A 89 -8.91 2.15 1.33
N SER A 90 -7.78 2.43 1.98
CA SER A 90 -7.03 1.49 2.82
C SER A 90 -7.63 1.28 4.22
N SER A 91 -8.94 1.53 4.38
CA SER A 91 -9.69 1.40 5.63
C SER A 91 -9.70 -0.03 6.19
N TRP A 92 -9.51 -1.02 5.32
CA TRP A 92 -9.44 -2.46 5.64
C TRP A 92 -8.02 -2.94 5.99
N ILE A 93 -7.00 -2.10 5.83
CA ILE A 93 -5.62 -2.42 6.21
C ILE A 93 -5.48 -2.28 7.73
N THR A 94 -5.02 -3.34 8.37
CA THR A 94 -4.85 -3.39 9.82
C THR A 94 -3.42 -3.02 10.24
N LEU A 95 -3.25 -2.58 11.50
CA LEU A 95 -1.92 -2.41 12.10
C LEU A 95 -1.09 -3.69 12.03
N SER A 96 -1.73 -4.85 12.23
CA SER A 96 -1.07 -6.16 12.22
C SER A 96 -0.44 -6.48 10.86
N SER A 97 -1.16 -6.23 9.76
CA SER A 97 -0.63 -6.51 8.41
C SER A 97 0.56 -5.62 8.07
N ILE A 98 0.59 -4.38 8.57
CA ILE A 98 1.73 -3.47 8.42
C ILE A 98 2.93 -3.96 9.23
N LEU A 99 2.74 -4.18 10.54
CA LEU A 99 3.84 -4.52 11.46
C LEU A 99 4.51 -5.86 11.14
N ASN A 100 3.74 -6.82 10.63
CA ASN A 100 4.25 -8.14 10.25
C ASN A 100 4.71 -8.17 8.77
N GLY A 101 4.59 -7.05 8.06
CA GLY A 101 5.02 -6.88 6.69
C GLY A 101 6.53 -6.70 6.54
N ASN A 102 6.99 -6.88 5.30
CA ASN A 102 8.38 -6.68 4.91
C ASN A 102 8.51 -5.61 3.81
N ASN A 103 7.58 -4.67 3.79
CA ASN A 103 7.48 -3.62 2.78
C ASN A 103 8.58 -2.57 2.99
N SER A 104 9.15 -2.10 1.89
CA SER A 104 10.06 -0.96 1.83
C SER A 104 9.36 0.38 1.65
N ILE A 105 8.25 0.38 0.93
CA ILE A 105 7.47 1.58 0.64
C ILE A 105 6.01 1.27 0.92
N ILE A 106 5.40 2.07 1.79
CA ILE A 106 3.98 1.97 2.14
C ILE A 106 3.32 3.32 1.85
N ARG A 107 2.28 3.30 1.03
CA ARG A 107 1.35 4.43 0.86
C ARG A 107 -0.07 3.96 1.11
N LEU A 108 -0.70 4.51 2.14
CA LEU A 108 -2.06 4.22 2.53
C LEU A 108 -2.87 5.51 2.41
N TYR A 109 -3.92 5.48 1.60
CA TYR A 109 -4.86 6.60 1.44
C TYR A 109 -6.20 6.21 2.06
N ASP A 110 -6.89 7.18 2.67
CA ASP A 110 -8.19 6.98 3.32
C ASP A 110 -8.17 5.86 4.38
N SER A 111 -7.11 5.83 5.19
CA SER A 111 -6.91 4.81 6.20
C SER A 111 -7.75 5.06 7.46
N LYS A 112 -8.20 3.98 8.09
CA LYS A 112 -8.85 4.00 9.43
C LYS A 112 -7.84 3.86 10.59
N LEU A 113 -6.54 3.88 10.30
CA LEU A 113 -5.51 3.82 11.35
C LEU A 113 -5.66 5.00 12.31
N THR A 114 -5.63 4.70 13.60
CA THR A 114 -5.69 5.73 14.64
C THR A 114 -4.31 6.37 14.85
N PRO A 115 -4.24 7.55 15.48
CA PRO A 115 -2.95 8.16 15.85
C PRO A 115 -2.11 7.21 16.73
N LYS A 116 -2.77 6.43 17.59
CA LYS A 116 -2.13 5.38 18.41
C LYS A 116 -1.52 4.26 17.56
N ASP A 117 -2.18 3.84 16.49
CA ASP A 117 -1.65 2.84 15.56
C ASP A 117 -0.41 3.37 14.84
N ILE A 118 -0.48 4.61 14.35
CA ILE A 118 0.64 5.28 13.67
C ILE A 118 1.83 5.43 14.63
N ASN A 119 1.59 5.86 15.87
CA ASN A 119 2.63 5.94 16.90
C ASN A 119 3.28 4.57 17.17
N THR A 120 2.48 3.50 17.17
CA THR A 120 2.99 2.13 17.32
C THR A 120 3.89 1.72 16.13
N ILE A 121 3.47 2.02 14.90
CA ILE A 121 4.27 1.79 13.68
C ILE A 121 5.62 2.49 13.78
N LEU A 122 5.62 3.78 14.16
CA LEU A 122 6.84 4.58 14.25
C LEU A 122 7.78 4.10 15.36
N LYS A 123 7.25 3.73 16.54
CA LYS A 123 8.05 3.16 17.64
C LYS A 123 8.72 1.85 17.24
N GLU A 124 7.97 0.93 16.64
CA GLU A 124 8.50 -0.37 16.19
C GLU A 124 9.56 -0.22 15.09
N TRP A 125 9.38 0.74 14.18
CA TRP A 125 10.38 1.09 13.18
C TRP A 125 11.64 1.69 13.82
N GLN A 126 11.49 2.63 14.76
CA GLN A 126 12.61 3.27 15.47
C GLN A 126 13.42 2.27 16.30
N MET A 127 12.75 1.29 16.92
CA MET A 127 13.40 0.20 17.65
C MET A 127 14.17 -0.76 16.74
N GLY A 128 13.88 -0.76 15.43
CA GLY A 128 14.47 -1.67 14.46
C GLY A 128 14.08 -3.14 14.68
N THR A 129 13.07 -3.41 15.51
CA THR A 129 12.54 -4.75 15.78
C THR A 129 11.66 -5.23 14.63
N LYS A 130 10.82 -4.34 14.11
CA LYS A 130 9.95 -4.57 12.95
C LYS A 130 10.21 -3.52 11.88
N LEU A 131 9.60 -3.70 10.70
CA LEU A 131 9.65 -2.72 9.60
C LEU A 131 11.08 -2.38 9.16
N ARG A 132 12.04 -3.32 9.29
CA ARG A 132 13.48 -3.06 9.06
C ARG A 132 13.82 -2.61 7.65
N ASN A 133 12.99 -2.98 6.68
CA ASN A 133 13.18 -2.61 5.28
C ASN A 133 12.42 -1.33 4.91
N LEU A 134 11.65 -0.75 5.83
CA LEU A 134 10.83 0.43 5.55
C LEU A 134 11.72 1.65 5.32
N GLU A 135 11.67 2.16 4.08
CA GLU A 135 12.38 3.34 3.60
C GLU A 135 11.43 4.54 3.45
N TYR A 136 10.14 4.29 3.20
CA TYR A 136 9.15 5.35 2.99
C TYR A 136 7.77 4.95 3.52
N LEU A 137 7.18 5.82 4.34
CA LEU A 137 5.82 5.68 4.86
C LEU A 137 5.00 6.94 4.55
N LYS A 138 3.87 6.76 3.88
CA LYS A 138 2.79 7.75 3.81
C LYS A 138 1.51 7.11 4.32
N ILE A 139 0.85 7.77 5.27
CA ILE A 139 -0.48 7.42 5.74
C ILE A 139 -1.33 8.69 5.67
N GLU A 140 -2.44 8.60 4.96
CA GLU A 140 -3.48 9.63 4.90
C GLU A 140 -4.69 9.10 5.66
N ILE A 141 -5.07 9.81 6.72
CA ILE A 141 -6.22 9.49 7.56
C ILE A 141 -7.22 10.64 7.48
N SER A 142 -8.50 10.34 7.69
CA SER A 142 -9.57 11.35 7.70
C SER A 142 -9.81 12.00 9.07
N THR A 143 -9.08 11.57 10.10
CA THR A 143 -9.21 12.09 11.47
C THR A 143 -8.24 13.24 11.71
N ASP A 144 -8.71 14.31 12.34
CA ASP A 144 -7.85 15.42 12.76
C ASP A 144 -6.82 14.94 13.78
N LEU A 145 -5.56 15.37 13.61
CA LEU A 145 -4.43 15.02 14.47
C LEU A 145 -4.10 16.17 15.41
N ASP A 146 -3.98 15.88 16.71
CA ASP A 146 -3.21 16.72 17.61
C ASP A 146 -1.79 16.16 17.69
N VAL A 147 -0.92 16.66 16.81
CA VAL A 147 0.44 16.12 16.65
C VAL A 147 1.21 16.12 17.97
N LEU A 148 0.98 17.10 18.84
CA LEU A 148 1.69 17.20 20.12
C LEU A 148 1.17 16.19 21.13
N GLU A 149 -0.15 15.96 21.18
CA GLU A 149 -0.73 15.00 22.10
C GLU A 149 -0.57 13.54 21.62
N ASP A 150 -0.86 13.29 20.36
CA ASP A 150 -0.93 11.95 19.77
C ASP A 150 0.46 11.29 19.64
N PHE A 151 1.49 12.11 19.46
CA PHE A 151 2.86 11.66 19.24
C PHE A 151 3.83 12.12 20.33
N LYS A 152 3.35 12.53 21.50
CA LYS A 152 4.18 12.95 22.66
C LYS A 152 5.21 11.91 23.11
N ASP A 153 4.94 10.63 22.86
CA ASP A 153 5.83 9.54 23.23
C ASP A 153 6.97 9.33 22.23
N LEU A 154 6.91 9.98 21.07
CA LEU A 154 8.01 10.01 20.11
C LEU A 154 8.95 11.15 20.51
N ASN A 155 10.26 10.91 20.43
CA ASN A 155 11.26 11.96 20.60
C ASN A 155 11.27 12.89 19.36
N LEU A 156 10.15 13.54 19.08
CA LEU A 156 9.95 14.39 17.91
C LEU A 156 10.89 15.60 17.98
N THR A 157 11.72 15.76 16.95
CA THR A 157 12.34 17.04 16.64
C THR A 157 11.37 17.80 15.77
N VAL A 158 10.54 18.65 16.38
CA VAL A 158 9.62 19.51 15.62
C VAL A 158 10.46 20.63 15.00
N GLU A 159 10.91 20.42 13.75
CA GLU A 159 11.40 21.54 12.95
C GLU A 159 10.20 22.41 12.56
N VAL A 160 10.00 23.51 13.30
CA VAL A 160 9.09 24.57 12.88
C VAL A 160 9.70 25.19 11.63
N VAL A 161 9.25 24.77 10.45
CA VAL A 161 9.54 25.46 9.20
C VAL A 161 8.93 26.86 9.33
N ASN A 162 9.77 27.84 9.68
CA ASN A 162 9.38 29.23 9.63
C ASN A 162 9.19 29.58 8.16
N ASP A 163 7.95 29.55 7.66
CA ASP A 163 7.52 30.10 6.36
C ASP A 163 7.66 31.64 6.30
N ARG A 164 8.62 32.21 7.03
CA ARG A 164 9.01 33.61 6.89
C ARG A 164 9.75 33.75 5.57
N ARG A 165 9.00 34.01 4.50
CA ARG A 165 9.54 34.58 3.26
C ARG A 165 10.45 35.75 3.65
N PRO A 166 11.70 35.80 3.17
CA PRO A 166 12.55 36.96 3.38
C PRO A 166 11.84 38.15 2.74
N VAL A 167 11.48 39.14 3.55
CA VAL A 167 11.09 40.45 3.03
C VAL A 167 12.41 41.10 2.61
N THR A 168 12.69 41.09 1.31
CA THR A 168 13.79 41.88 0.75
C THR A 168 13.54 43.35 1.09
N ALA A 169 14.50 43.95 1.80
CA ALA A 169 14.58 45.38 2.08
C ALA A 169 14.93 46.18 0.83
#